data_AF-A0A846EKV1-F1
#
_entry.id   AF-A0A846EKV1-F1
#
_cell.length_a   1.000
_cell.length_b   1.000
_cell.length_c   1.000
_cell.angle_alpha   90.00
_cell.angle_beta   90.00
_cell.angle_gamma   90.00
#
_symmetry.space_group_name_H-M   'P 1'
#
loop_
_entity.id
_entity.type
_entity.pdbx_description
1 polymer ?
#
loop_
_entity_poly.entity_id
_entity_poly.type
_entity_poly.pdbx_seq_one_letter_code
_entity_poly.pdbx_strand_id
1 'polypeptide(L)'
;MNEIHYDNSSTDTNEGIEIAGTAGTDLTGWTIELYNGNGGTVYSTINLSGTLADQQGGFGTKFFAKSGIQNGSPDGLALVDNNGDVVQFLSYEGTLTAVGGAADGLTSTDIGVSENSSTS
;
A
#
# COMPACT_ATOMS: atom_id res chain seq x y z
N MET A 1 -7.88 2.59 -8.51
CA MET A 1 -7.57 1.47 -7.60
C MET A 1 -6.07 1.38 -7.53
N ASN A 2 -5.51 1.27 -6.33
CA ASN A 2 -4.08 1.13 -6.12
C ASN A 2 -3.72 -0.35 -6.32
N GLU A 3 -2.61 -0.61 -7.00
CA GLU A 3 -2.09 -1.96 -7.25
C GLU A 3 -0.89 -2.21 -6.33
N ILE A 4 -0.85 -3.41 -5.73
CA ILE A 4 0.19 -3.82 -4.78
C ILE A 4 0.89 -5.02 -5.40
N HIS A 5 2.21 -4.92 -5.59
CA HIS A 5 3.05 -6.06 -5.95
C HIS A 5 3.86 -6.46 -4.70
N TYR A 6 3.53 -7.60 -4.09
CA TYR A 6 4.07 -8.03 -2.80
C TYR A 6 4.68 -9.44 -2.82
N ASP A 7 4.49 -10.21 -3.90
CA ASP A 7 5.26 -11.43 -4.13
C ASP A 7 6.33 -11.21 -5.20
N ASN A 8 7.58 -11.31 -4.80
CA ASN A 8 8.54 -11.84 -5.73
C ASN A 8 9.53 -12.73 -4.98
N SER A 9 9.73 -13.96 -5.49
CA SER A 9 10.70 -14.86 -4.93
C SER A 9 12.11 -14.30 -5.13
N SER A 10 12.67 -13.71 -4.07
CA SER A 10 14.00 -13.07 -3.96
C SER A 10 14.04 -11.56 -4.14
N THR A 11 15.20 -10.98 -3.84
CA THR A 11 15.53 -9.55 -3.75
C THR A 11 15.39 -8.80 -5.09
N ASP A 12 14.20 -8.83 -5.68
CA ASP A 12 13.96 -8.22 -6.97
C ASP A 12 13.71 -6.72 -6.83
N THR A 13 14.37 -5.98 -7.72
CA THR A 13 14.40 -4.53 -7.85
C THR A 13 13.03 -3.88 -8.15
N ASN A 14 11.94 -4.67 -8.13
CA ASN A 14 10.58 -4.28 -8.56
C ASN A 14 9.50 -4.48 -7.47
N GLU A 15 9.86 -4.82 -6.23
CA GLU A 15 8.90 -4.86 -5.12
C GLU A 15 8.50 -3.42 -4.72
N GLY A 16 7.20 -3.16 -4.60
CA GLY A 16 6.72 -1.82 -4.30
C GLY A 16 5.23 -1.63 -4.51
N ILE A 17 4.79 -0.40 -4.34
CA ILE A 17 3.36 -0.06 -4.34
C ILE A 17 3.11 1.02 -5.40
N GLU A 18 2.09 0.80 -6.22
CA GLU A 18 1.63 1.80 -7.18
C GLU A 18 0.41 2.55 -6.64
N ILE A 19 0.55 3.88 -6.54
CA ILE A 19 -0.54 4.77 -6.16
C ILE A 19 -1.21 5.30 -7.41
N ALA A 20 -2.52 5.07 -7.54
CA ALA A 20 -3.33 5.59 -8.63
C ALA A 20 -4.35 6.60 -8.10
N GLY A 21 -4.52 7.71 -8.81
CA GLY A 21 -5.44 8.77 -8.38
C GLY A 21 -5.64 9.84 -9.44
N THR A 22 -6.30 10.92 -9.06
CA THR A 22 -6.53 12.07 -9.94
C THR A 22 -5.20 12.72 -10.29
N ALA A 23 -5.00 13.01 -11.57
CA ALA A 23 -3.83 13.75 -12.05
C ALA A 23 -3.74 15.12 -11.36
N GLY A 24 -2.52 15.53 -11.03
CA GLY A 24 -2.27 16.76 -10.27
C GLY A 24 -2.33 16.58 -8.75
N THR A 25 -2.68 15.41 -8.22
CA THR A 25 -2.58 15.13 -6.78
C THR A 25 -1.12 15.19 -6.35
N ASP A 26 -0.81 16.08 -5.41
CA ASP A 26 0.50 16.19 -4.76
C ASP A 26 0.56 15.25 -3.55
N LEU A 27 1.48 14.30 -3.60
CA LEU A 27 1.71 13.30 -2.54
C LEU A 27 2.71 13.79 -1.50
N THR A 28 3.15 15.05 -1.55
CA THR A 28 4.05 15.61 -0.54
C THR A 28 3.41 15.55 0.85
N GLY A 29 4.08 14.86 1.77
CA GLY A 29 3.59 14.66 3.14
C GLY A 29 2.65 13.47 3.32
N TRP A 30 2.24 12.80 2.23
CA TRP A 30 1.48 11.56 2.30
C TRP A 30 2.40 10.40 2.71
N THR A 31 1.83 9.36 3.29
CA THR A 31 2.56 8.15 3.66
C THR A 31 1.80 6.89 3.28
N ILE A 32 2.54 5.79 3.17
CA ILE A 32 1.98 4.44 3.22
C ILE A 32 2.49 3.81 4.52
N GLU A 33 1.57 3.32 5.34
CA GLU A 33 1.89 2.50 6.50
C GLU A 33 1.60 1.04 6.18
N LEU A 34 2.59 0.16 6.35
CA LEU A 34 2.45 -1.28 6.12
C LEU A 34 2.16 -1.98 7.45
N TYR A 35 1.12 -2.79 7.45
CA TYR A 35 0.59 -3.51 8.60
C TYR A 35 0.78 -5.01 8.43
N ASN A 36 1.20 -5.69 9.49
CA ASN A 36 1.33 -7.15 9.51
C ASN A 36 0.05 -7.81 10.06
N GLY A 37 -0.23 -9.02 9.62
CA GLY A 37 -1.35 -9.84 10.08
C GLY A 37 -1.16 -10.43 11.46
N ASN A 38 0.07 -10.43 11.98
CA ASN A 38 0.38 -10.92 13.31
C ASN A 38 0.17 -9.82 14.37
N GLY A 39 -1.09 -9.48 14.59
CA GLY A 39 -1.51 -8.49 15.58
C GLY A 39 -1.80 -7.10 15.02
N GLY A 40 -1.77 -6.93 13.69
CA GLY A 40 -2.26 -5.72 13.03
C GLY A 40 -1.38 -4.51 13.24
N THR A 41 -0.09 -4.66 13.52
CA THR A 41 0.80 -3.55 13.87
C THR A 41 1.55 -3.00 12.66
N VAL A 42 1.85 -1.70 12.67
CA VAL A 42 2.71 -1.08 11.64
C VAL A 42 4.12 -1.65 11.76
N TYR A 43 4.65 -2.21 10.66
CA TYR A 43 6.04 -2.67 10.60
C TYR A 43 6.93 -1.79 9.71
N SER A 44 6.35 -0.95 8.85
CA SER A 44 7.10 -0.04 8.00
C SER A 44 6.25 1.15 7.56
N THR A 45 6.90 2.29 7.31
CA THR A 45 6.26 3.50 6.76
C THR A 45 7.08 4.00 5.58
N ILE A 46 6.41 4.32 4.48
CA ILE A 46 6.99 4.88 3.26
C ILE A 46 6.52 6.33 3.15
N ASN A 47 7.45 7.27 3.10
CA ASN A 47 7.12 8.67 2.81
C ASN A 47 6.93 8.85 1.30
N LEU A 48 5.81 9.43 0.89
CA LEU A 48 5.52 9.71 -0.51
C LEU A 48 5.93 11.14 -0.86
N SER A 49 6.11 11.38 -2.16
CA SER A 49 6.38 12.70 -2.69
C SER A 49 6.07 12.81 -4.18
N GLY A 50 5.98 14.04 -4.65
CA GLY A 50 5.74 14.40 -6.05
C GLY A 50 4.28 14.22 -6.47
N THR A 51 4.03 14.50 -7.74
CA THR A 51 2.65 14.64 -8.27
C THR A 51 2.30 13.51 -9.22
N LEU A 52 1.04 13.08 -9.21
CA LEU A 52 0.51 12.15 -10.21
C LEU A 52 0.39 12.87 -11.58
N ALA A 53 1.06 12.36 -12.60
CA ALA A 53 0.97 12.90 -13.96
C ALA A 53 -0.35 12.49 -14.62
N ASP A 54 -0.90 13.32 -15.52
CA ASP A 54 -2.04 12.91 -16.35
C ASP A 54 -1.59 11.91 -17.42
N GLN A 55 -1.81 10.63 -17.14
CA GLN A 55 -1.47 9.54 -18.05
C GLN A 55 -2.68 9.18 -18.92
N GLN A 56 -3.89 9.27 -18.38
CA GLN A 56 -5.11 8.99 -19.10
C GLN A 56 -6.33 9.64 -18.45
N GLY A 57 -6.97 10.56 -19.18
CA GLY A 57 -8.31 11.05 -18.85
C GLY A 57 -8.42 11.76 -17.49
N GLY A 58 -7.36 12.43 -17.03
CA GLY A 58 -7.32 13.10 -15.72
C GLY A 58 -6.91 12.19 -14.57
N PHE A 59 -6.35 11.01 -14.86
CA PHE A 59 -5.82 10.07 -13.88
C PHE A 59 -4.36 9.74 -14.15
N GLY A 60 -3.66 9.37 -13.09
CA GLY A 60 -2.25 9.00 -13.12
C GLY A 60 -1.89 7.98 -12.07
N THR A 61 -0.78 7.30 -12.32
CA THR A 61 -0.13 6.39 -11.37
C THR A 61 1.27 6.84 -11.02
N LYS A 62 1.74 6.40 -9.86
CA LYS A 62 3.13 6.56 -9.44
C LYS A 62 3.57 5.37 -8.59
N PHE A 63 4.65 4.74 -9.02
CA PHE A 63 5.26 3.60 -8.33
C PHE A 63 6.26 4.05 -7.25
N PHE A 64 6.19 3.38 -6.11
CA PHE A 64 7.09 3.56 -4.97
C PHE A 64 7.75 2.24 -4.64
N ALA A 65 9.03 2.11 -4.98
CA ALA A 65 9.82 0.93 -4.68
C ALA A 65 9.98 0.74 -3.16
N LYS A 66 9.71 -0.45 -2.67
CA LYS A 66 9.91 -0.85 -1.27
C LYS A 66 10.20 -2.34 -1.20
N SER A 67 11.40 -2.68 -0.77
CA SER A 67 11.77 -4.07 -0.52
C SER A 67 11.31 -4.56 0.86
N GLY A 68 11.00 -5.86 0.98
CA GLY A 68 10.58 -6.49 2.23
C GLY A 68 9.18 -6.07 2.66
N ILE A 69 8.24 -6.03 1.73
CA ILE A 69 6.81 -6.10 2.02
C ILE A 69 6.54 -7.53 2.52
N GLN A 70 5.79 -7.65 3.61
CA GLN A 70 5.49 -8.97 4.18
C GLN A 70 4.38 -9.64 3.34
N ASN A 71 4.43 -10.96 3.20
CA ASN A 71 3.41 -11.74 2.50
C ASN A 71 2.68 -12.67 3.49
N GLY A 72 2.02 -12.08 4.48
CA GLY A 72 1.16 -12.75 5.44
C GLY A 72 -0.30 -12.77 5.00
N SER A 73 -1.03 -13.81 5.42
CA SER A 73 -2.49 -13.92 5.29
C SER A 73 -3.15 -13.59 6.64
N PRO A 74 -3.65 -12.35 6.87
CA PRO A 74 -3.60 -11.17 6.00
C PRO A 74 -2.60 -10.10 6.45
N ASP A 75 -1.83 -9.54 5.53
CA ASP A 75 -1.10 -8.28 5.68
C ASP A 75 -1.82 -7.16 4.93
N GLY A 76 -1.40 -5.90 5.14
CA GLY A 76 -2.05 -4.77 4.49
C GLY A 76 -1.28 -3.47 4.50
N LEU A 77 -1.89 -2.45 3.91
CA LEU A 77 -1.36 -1.10 3.87
C LEU A 77 -2.45 -0.05 4.05
N ALA A 78 -2.12 1.03 4.75
CA ALA A 78 -2.92 2.24 4.80
C ALA A 78 -2.24 3.34 3.98
N LEU A 79 -2.99 3.96 3.05
CA LEU A 79 -2.62 5.21 2.42
C LEU A 79 -3.11 6.35 3.30
N VAL A 80 -2.20 7.22 3.72
CA VAL A 80 -2.47 8.32 4.64
C VAL A 80 -2.12 9.64 3.95
N ASP A 81 -3.03 10.61 4.03
CA ASP A 81 -2.81 11.91 3.43
C ASP A 81 -1.86 12.80 4.26
N ASN A 82 -1.59 14.00 3.77
CA ASN A 82 -0.71 14.96 4.44
C ASN A 82 -1.29 15.56 5.73
N ASN A 83 -2.56 15.31 6.05
CA ASN A 83 -3.19 15.69 7.32
C ASN A 83 -3.14 14.56 8.35
N GLY A 84 -2.71 13.36 7.95
CA GLY A 84 -2.73 12.16 8.79
C GLY A 84 -4.03 11.36 8.68
N ASP A 85 -4.91 11.70 7.73
CA ASP A 85 -6.18 11.00 7.54
C ASP A 85 -5.98 9.76 6.66
N VAL A 86 -6.60 8.64 7.05
CA VAL A 86 -6.57 7.40 6.26
C VAL A 86 -7.47 7.55 5.05
N VAL A 87 -6.86 7.57 3.86
CA VAL A 87 -7.55 7.62 2.56
C VAL A 87 -8.04 6.23 2.18
N GLN A 88 -7.22 5.21 2.42
CA GLN A 88 -7.55 3.83 2.10
C GLN A 88 -6.84 2.89 3.05
N PHE A 89 -7.50 1.82 3.49
CA PHE A 89 -6.88 0.73 4.22
C PHE A 89 -7.21 -0.59 3.53
N LEU A 90 -6.19 -1.20 2.93
CA LEU A 90 -6.29 -2.40 2.10
C LEU A 90 -5.52 -3.55 2.71
N SER A 91 -5.98 -4.77 2.47
CA SER A 91 -5.27 -6.00 2.81
C SER A 91 -5.39 -7.01 1.69
N TYR A 92 -4.57 -8.04 1.74
CA TYR A 92 -4.61 -9.20 0.84
C TYR A 92 -4.71 -10.49 1.65
N GLU A 93 -5.25 -11.52 1.01
CA GLU A 93 -5.48 -12.85 1.61
C GLU A 93 -6.32 -12.81 2.91
N GLY A 94 -7.28 -11.88 2.97
CA GLY A 94 -8.19 -11.66 4.10
C GLY A 94 -8.18 -10.23 4.61
N THR A 95 -8.86 -9.99 5.74
CA THR A 95 -8.95 -8.67 6.40
C THR A 95 -8.22 -8.67 7.74
N LEU A 96 -7.59 -7.56 8.11
CA LEU A 96 -7.06 -7.32 9.45
C LEU A 96 -7.68 -6.06 10.09
N THR A 97 -7.60 -5.99 11.42
CA THR A 97 -7.85 -4.75 12.15
C THR A 97 -6.51 -4.17 12.58
N ALA A 98 -6.27 -2.90 12.27
CA ALA A 98 -5.04 -2.22 12.59
C ALA A 98 -4.94 -1.89 14.09
N VAL A 99 -3.72 -1.93 14.60
CA VAL A 99 -3.31 -1.62 15.97
C VAL A 99 -2.13 -0.65 15.90
N GLY A 100 -2.38 0.59 16.30
CA GLY A 100 -1.48 1.72 16.14
C GLY A 100 -1.46 2.30 14.72
N GLY A 101 -0.58 3.28 14.49
CA GLY A 101 -0.50 4.02 13.23
C GLY A 101 -1.73 4.89 12.96
N ALA A 102 -1.85 5.39 11.74
CA ALA A 102 -2.98 6.21 11.31
C ALA A 102 -4.29 5.41 11.20
N ALA A 103 -4.21 4.10 10.94
CA ALA A 103 -5.36 3.23 10.77
C ALA A 103 -5.81 2.53 12.07
N ASP A 104 -5.33 2.95 13.25
CA ASP A 104 -5.64 2.32 14.52
C ASP A 104 -7.15 2.08 14.73
N GLY A 105 -7.52 0.83 14.98
CA GLY A 105 -8.91 0.40 15.17
C GLY A 105 -9.76 0.30 13.89
N LEU A 106 -9.22 0.63 12.71
CA LEU A 106 -9.90 0.42 11.43
C LEU A 106 -9.73 -1.04 10.96
N THR A 107 -10.73 -1.56 10.25
CA THR A 107 -10.65 -2.84 9.56
C THR A 107 -10.35 -2.60 8.07
N SER A 108 -9.39 -3.35 7.53
CA SER A 108 -9.00 -3.24 6.13
C SER A 108 -10.08 -3.77 5.19
N THR A 109 -10.05 -3.29 3.94
CA THR A 109 -10.78 -3.90 2.83
C THR A 109 -9.87 -4.90 2.14
N ASP A 110 -10.29 -6.17 2.10
CA ASP A 110 -9.59 -7.20 1.32
C ASP A 110 -9.72 -6.87 -0.18
N ILE A 111 -8.58 -6.75 -0.85
CA ILE A 111 -8.52 -6.48 -2.29
C ILE A 111 -8.87 -7.72 -3.11
N GLY A 112 -8.96 -8.90 -2.48
CA GLY A 112 -9.29 -10.15 -3.13
C GLY A 112 -8.22 -10.63 -4.11
N VAL A 113 -7.03 -10.04 -4.04
CA VAL A 113 -5.84 -10.48 -4.76
C VAL A 113 -5.09 -11.42 -3.83
N SER A 114 -4.80 -12.61 -4.37
CA SER A 114 -3.75 -13.49 -3.85
C SER A 114 -2.76 -13.62 -5.00
N GLU A 115 -1.59 -13.01 -4.86
CA GLU A 115 -0.47 -13.31 -5.73
C GLU A 115 -0.02 -14.73 -5.41
N ASN A 116 -0.38 -15.69 -6.27
CA ASN A 116 0.25 -17.00 -6.24
C ASN A 116 1.75 -16.77 -6.46
N SER A 117 2.60 -17.33 -5.61
CA SER A 117 4.04 -17.39 -5.81
C SER A 117 4.40 -18.14 -7.09
N SER A 118 4.25 -17.48 -8.24
CA SER A 118 4.67 -18.02 -9.52
C SER A 118 6.16 -17.74 -9.66
N THR A 119 6.95 -18.63 -9.10
CA THR A 119 8.35 -18.79 -9.48
C THR A 119 8.39 -19.07 -10.99
N SER A 120 8.92 -18.13 -11.78
CA SER A 120 9.38 -18.43 -13.14
C SER A 120 10.89 -18.56 -13.16
#